data_AF-A0A1G2CDN5-F1
#
_entry.id   AF-A0A1G2CDN5-F1
#
_cell.length_a   1.000
_cell.length_b   1.000
_cell.length_c   1.000
_cell.angle_alpha   90.00
_cell.angle_beta   90.00
_cell.angle_gamma   90.00
#
_symmetry.space_group_name_H-M   'P 1'
#
loop_
_entity.id
_entity.type
_entity.pdbx_description
1 polymer ?
#
loop_
_entity_poly.entity_id
_entity_poly.type
_entity_poly.pdbx_seq_one_letter_code
_entity_poly.pdbx_strand_id
1 'polypeptide(L)'
;MKSIERKNIPHKKSINFRVNPLLRIGDPRQSASTAAASRRGFTLIEIVVSVGIVVALMVAVVIILNPTAQFAKGRNAQRRANLNMIIAAIGQNKFDNKGTFSCASGAIPTSTATRMASSSYNIGPCLVPTYLPSLPYDPSTSTAKWVSVTNYDTGYTIVQSATTSRVTVSAPAAELGETITYTR
;
A
#
# COMPACT_ATOMS: atom_id res chain seq x y z
N MET A 1 45.47 8.68 30.53
CA MET A 1 44.38 9.29 31.33
C MET A 1 43.43 10.06 30.44
N LYS A 2 42.15 9.69 30.37
CA LYS A 2 41.07 10.56 29.89
C LYS A 2 39.82 10.26 30.70
N SER A 3 39.40 11.26 31.47
CA SER A 3 38.33 11.22 32.47
C SER A 3 37.00 10.74 31.91
N ILE A 4 36.35 9.86 32.66
CA ILE A 4 34.96 9.46 32.49
C ILE A 4 34.11 10.51 33.22
N GLU A 5 33.46 11.38 32.45
CA GLU A 5 32.57 12.42 32.95
C GLU A 5 31.20 11.78 33.25
N ARG A 6 30.90 11.61 34.55
CA ARG A 6 29.59 11.10 35.00
C ARG A 6 28.53 12.18 34.79
N LYS A 7 27.64 11.94 33.82
CA LYS A 7 26.49 12.80 33.55
C LYS A 7 25.47 12.68 34.69
N ASN A 8 25.25 13.81 35.36
CA ASN A 8 24.40 14.01 36.53
C ASN A 8 22.92 13.76 36.16
N ILE A 9 22.24 12.88 36.91
CA ILE A 9 20.81 12.55 36.72
C ILE A 9 20.00 13.55 37.55
N PRO A 10 19.11 14.36 36.97
CA PRO A 10 18.30 15.30 37.75
C PRO A 10 17.25 14.57 38.60
N HIS A 11 17.21 14.95 39.87
CA HIS A 11 16.32 14.49 40.92
C HIS A 11 14.83 14.60 40.53
N LYS A 12 14.08 13.51 40.82
CA LYS A 12 12.61 13.48 40.83
C LYS A 12 12.08 14.61 41.70
N LYS A 13 11.33 15.53 41.10
CA LYS A 13 10.58 16.58 41.79
C LYS A 13 9.36 15.93 42.46
N SER A 14 9.40 15.81 43.78
CA SER A 14 8.28 15.32 44.60
C SER A 14 7.10 16.29 44.49
N ILE A 15 6.01 15.81 43.91
CA ILE A 15 4.77 16.57 43.77
C ILE A 15 4.01 16.41 45.09
N ASN A 16 3.97 17.47 45.90
CA ASN A 16 3.19 17.50 47.14
C ASN A 16 1.71 17.60 46.80
N PHE A 17 0.99 16.48 46.87
CA PHE A 17 -0.46 16.44 46.77
C PHE A 17 -1.06 16.97 48.09
N ARG A 18 -1.44 18.25 48.10
CA ARG A 18 -2.26 18.81 49.18
C ARG A 18 -3.69 18.33 48.98
N VAL A 19 -4.14 17.39 49.81
CA VAL A 19 -5.56 17.12 49.99
C VAL A 19 -6.20 18.37 50.60
N ASN A 20 -7.10 19.01 49.86
CA ASN A 20 -7.96 20.07 50.38
C ASN A 20 -8.98 19.45 51.35
N PRO A 21 -9.00 19.82 52.63
CA PRO A 21 -10.03 19.39 53.56
C PRO A 21 -11.17 20.41 53.52
N LEU A 22 -11.98 20.36 52.47
CA LEU A 22 -13.28 21.04 52.42
C LEU A 22 -14.37 20.05 52.00
N LEU A 23 -14.44 18.94 52.74
CA LEU A 23 -15.71 18.26 52.99
C LEU A 23 -16.41 19.07 54.09
N ARG A 24 -17.03 20.19 53.69
CA ARG A 24 -17.98 20.90 54.53
C ARG A 24 -19.32 20.18 54.44
N ILE A 25 -19.87 19.99 55.63
CA ILE A 25 -21.18 19.46 55.99
C ILE A 25 -22.29 20.04 55.11
N GLY A 26 -23.28 19.20 54.83
CA GLY A 26 -24.34 19.36 53.83
C GLY A 26 -25.03 20.72 53.77
N ASP A 27 -25.17 21.19 52.52
CA ASP A 27 -26.26 22.05 52.08
C ASP A 27 -27.35 21.17 51.44
N PRO A 28 -28.51 20.91 52.09
CA PRO A 28 -29.58 20.11 51.49
C PRO A 28 -30.50 20.90 50.54
N ARG A 29 -30.10 22.07 50.02
CA ARG A 29 -30.99 22.94 49.22
C ARG A 29 -30.29 23.62 48.04
N GLN A 30 -29.86 22.85 47.06
CA GLN A 30 -29.74 23.34 45.69
C GLN A 30 -30.32 22.31 44.73
N SER A 31 -31.65 22.32 44.65
CA SER A 31 -32.40 21.74 43.54
C SER A 31 -32.16 22.60 42.29
N ALA A 32 -30.94 22.53 41.76
CA ALA A 32 -30.71 22.89 40.37
C ALA A 32 -31.56 21.91 39.55
N SER A 33 -32.63 22.44 38.94
CA SER A 33 -33.46 21.70 38.00
C SER A 33 -32.58 21.25 36.84
N THR A 34 -31.96 20.08 36.98
CA THR A 34 -31.47 19.31 35.84
C THR A 34 -32.71 18.95 35.05
N ALA A 35 -33.02 19.75 34.04
CA ALA A 35 -33.97 19.40 33.01
C ALA A 35 -33.62 17.99 32.54
N ALA A 36 -34.44 17.01 32.91
CA ALA A 36 -34.26 15.64 32.49
C ALA A 36 -34.32 15.63 30.98
N ALA A 37 -33.17 15.44 30.32
CA ALA A 37 -33.13 15.24 28.88
C ALA A 37 -33.98 14.01 28.59
N SER A 38 -35.14 14.21 27.97
CA SER A 38 -36.04 13.15 27.52
C SER A 38 -35.25 12.20 26.63
N ARG A 39 -34.90 11.03 27.15
CA ARG A 39 -34.34 9.95 26.35
C ARG A 39 -35.51 9.35 25.57
N ARG A 40 -35.76 9.89 24.38
CA ARG A 40 -36.68 9.31 23.40
C ARG A 40 -36.06 7.99 22.92
N GLY A 41 -36.76 6.89 23.17
CA GLY A 41 -36.43 5.58 22.59
C GLY A 41 -36.95 5.50 21.15
N PHE A 42 -36.29 4.71 20.31
CA PHE A 42 -36.78 4.38 18.97
C PHE A 42 -38.05 3.53 19.06
N THR A 43 -38.99 3.76 18.15
CA THR A 43 -40.19 2.93 18.05
C THR A 43 -39.90 1.64 17.29
N LEU A 44 -40.63 0.55 17.57
CA LEU A 44 -40.45 -0.72 16.85
C LEU A 44 -40.66 -0.57 15.34
N ILE A 45 -41.67 0.23 14.94
CA ILE A 45 -41.97 0.48 13.53
C ILE A 45 -40.83 1.21 12.82
N GLU A 46 -40.13 2.11 13.51
CA GLU A 46 -39.04 2.90 12.96
C GLU A 46 -37.80 2.04 12.67
N ILE A 47 -37.52 1.07 13.53
CA ILE A 47 -36.46 0.08 13.26
C ILE A 47 -36.86 -0.85 12.11
N VAL A 48 -38.11 -1.33 12.09
CA VAL A 48 -38.59 -2.23 11.02
C VAL A 48 -38.54 -1.56 9.65
N VAL A 49 -39.05 -0.32 9.55
CA VAL A 49 -39.04 0.44 8.30
C VAL A 49 -37.60 0.78 7.89
N SER A 50 -36.75 1.20 8.83
CA SER A 50 -35.35 1.54 8.54
C SER A 50 -34.55 0.33 8.01
N VAL A 51 -34.65 -0.82 8.66
CA VAL A 51 -33.97 -2.04 8.20
C VAL A 51 -34.49 -2.46 6.82
N GLY A 52 -35.80 -2.33 6.58
CA GLY A 52 -36.38 -2.58 5.25
C GLY A 52 -35.80 -1.68 4.16
N ILE A 53 -35.65 -0.38 4.45
CA ILE A 53 -35.04 0.58 3.52
C ILE A 53 -33.55 0.25 3.28
N VAL A 54 -32.78 -0.05 4.32
CA VAL A 54 -31.36 -0.41 4.19
C VAL A 54 -31.17 -1.65 3.32
N VAL A 55 -31.97 -2.69 3.53
CA VAL A 55 -31.92 -3.91 2.71
C VAL A 55 -32.26 -3.62 1.25
N ALA A 56 -33.32 -2.85 0.99
CA ALA A 56 -33.69 -2.48 -0.38
C ALA A 56 -32.58 -1.70 -1.10
N LEU A 57 -31.96 -0.73 -0.40
CA LEU A 57 -30.85 0.04 -0.95
C LEU A 57 -29.60 -0.82 -1.20
N MET A 58 -29.27 -1.75 -0.30
CA MET A 58 -28.11 -2.62 -0.49
C MET A 58 -28.26 -3.51 -1.72
N VAL A 59 -29.44 -4.10 -1.93
CA VAL A 59 -29.72 -4.93 -3.12
C VAL A 59 -29.55 -4.11 -4.40
N ALA A 60 -30.09 -2.90 -4.44
CA ALA A 60 -29.97 -2.02 -5.61
C ALA A 60 -28.50 -1.67 -5.92
N VAL A 61 -27.69 -1.37 -4.89
CA VAL A 61 -26.28 -1.01 -5.04
C VAL A 61 -25.44 -2.15 -5.62
N VAL A 62 -25.66 -3.39 -5.18
CA VAL A 62 -24.89 -4.56 -5.66
C VAL A 62 -25.12 -4.80 -7.16
N ILE A 63 -26.35 -4.60 -7.63
CA ILE A 63 -26.69 -4.74 -9.05
C ILE A 63 -25.94 -3.71 -9.90
N ILE A 64 -25.81 -2.48 -9.41
CA ILE A 64 -25.22 -1.37 -10.17
C ILE A 64 -23.68 -1.39 -10.16
N LEU A 65 -23.04 -1.71 -9.02
CA LEU A 65 -21.61 -1.46 -8.84
C LEU A 65 -20.66 -2.51 -9.43
N ASN A 66 -21.14 -3.70 -9.79
CA ASN A 66 -20.31 -4.83 -10.24
C ASN A 66 -19.00 -4.99 -9.39
N PRO A 67 -19.09 -5.56 -8.18
CA PRO A 67 -17.97 -5.58 -7.23
C PRO A 67 -16.71 -6.26 -7.79
N THR A 68 -16.87 -7.25 -8.67
CA THR A 68 -15.74 -7.97 -9.28
C THR A 68 -14.90 -7.05 -10.17
N ALA A 69 -15.55 -6.17 -10.95
CA ALA A 69 -14.87 -5.19 -11.78
C ALA A 69 -14.13 -4.14 -10.94
N GLN A 70 -14.63 -3.79 -9.76
CA GLN A 70 -13.96 -2.83 -8.88
C GLN A 70 -12.66 -3.40 -8.29
N PHE A 71 -12.65 -4.69 -7.91
CA PHE A 71 -11.41 -5.36 -7.52
C PHE A 71 -10.40 -5.45 -8.68
N ALA A 72 -10.90 -5.73 -9.90
CA ALA A 72 -10.06 -5.75 -11.10
C ALA A 72 -9.39 -4.41 -11.37
N LYS A 73 -10.13 -3.29 -11.23
CA LYS A 73 -9.56 -1.93 -11.33
C LYS A 73 -8.49 -1.67 -10.27
N GLY A 74 -8.72 -2.11 -9.02
CA GLY A 74 -7.72 -2.01 -7.96
C GLY A 74 -6.42 -2.77 -8.29
N ARG A 75 -6.53 -3.99 -8.81
CA ARG A 75 -5.36 -4.78 -9.27
C ARG A 75 -4.68 -4.13 -10.48
N ASN A 76 -5.43 -3.61 -11.44
CA ASN A 76 -4.87 -2.85 -12.57
C ASN A 76 -4.13 -1.59 -12.11
N ALA A 77 -4.64 -0.88 -11.09
CA ALA A 77 -3.94 0.26 -10.48
C ALA A 77 -2.62 -0.19 -9.82
N GLN A 78 -2.61 -1.32 -9.11
CA GLN A 78 -1.39 -1.90 -8.57
C GLN A 78 -0.38 -2.27 -9.67
N ARG A 79 -0.83 -2.89 -10.78
CA ARG A 79 0.03 -3.19 -11.95
C ARG A 79 0.67 -1.94 -12.52
N ARG A 80 -0.10 -0.85 -12.66
CA ARG A 80 0.41 0.45 -13.13
C ARG A 80 1.50 1.00 -12.22
N ALA A 81 1.29 0.96 -10.91
CA ALA A 81 2.29 1.36 -9.92
C ALA A 81 3.55 0.48 -10.01
N ASN A 82 3.37 -0.84 -10.06
CA ASN A 82 4.47 -1.81 -10.16
C ASN A 82 5.32 -1.59 -11.42
N LEU A 83 4.71 -1.43 -12.59
CA LEU A 83 5.43 -1.18 -13.83
C LEU A 83 6.16 0.17 -13.81
N ASN A 84 5.56 1.21 -13.24
CA ASN A 84 6.22 2.51 -13.07
C ASN A 84 7.46 2.41 -12.17
N MET A 85 7.38 1.65 -11.07
CA MET A 85 8.54 1.40 -10.20
C MET A 85 9.65 0.65 -10.95
N ILE A 86 9.31 -0.39 -11.70
CA ILE A 86 10.29 -1.18 -12.47
C ILE A 86 10.96 -0.31 -13.54
N ILE A 87 10.19 0.43 -14.35
CA ILE A 87 10.77 1.21 -15.44
C ILE A 87 11.57 2.42 -14.93
N ALA A 88 11.19 3.01 -13.79
CA ALA A 88 11.99 4.03 -13.12
C ALA A 88 13.32 3.45 -12.61
N ALA A 89 13.31 2.27 -12.00
CA ALA A 89 14.51 1.60 -11.53
C ALA A 89 15.46 1.22 -12.68
N ILE A 90 14.92 0.74 -13.80
CA ILE A 90 15.70 0.50 -15.04
C ILE A 90 16.29 1.81 -15.56
N GLY A 91 15.51 2.89 -15.56
CA GLY A 91 15.97 4.22 -15.95
C GLY A 91 17.14 4.70 -15.07
N GLN A 92 17.06 4.49 -13.75
CA GLN A 92 18.12 4.85 -12.82
C GLN A 92 19.38 4.00 -13.03
N ASN A 93 19.23 2.69 -13.23
CA ASN A 93 20.36 1.81 -13.60
C ASN A 93 21.05 2.32 -14.87
N LYS A 94 20.29 2.67 -15.91
CA LYS A 94 20.86 3.24 -17.15
C LYS A 94 21.57 4.56 -16.90
N PHE A 95 21.00 5.43 -16.07
CA PHE A 95 21.59 6.72 -15.73
C PHE A 95 22.98 6.55 -15.08
N ASP A 96 23.08 5.68 -14.07
CA ASP A 96 24.33 5.42 -13.37
C ASP A 96 25.38 4.74 -14.27
N ASN A 97 24.93 3.96 -15.26
CA ASN A 97 25.77 3.19 -16.17
C ASN A 97 25.92 3.86 -17.55
N LYS A 98 26.03 5.19 -17.57
CA LYS A 98 26.37 6.00 -18.76
C LYS A 98 25.41 5.78 -19.95
N GLY A 99 24.12 5.60 -19.67
CA GLY A 99 23.07 5.38 -20.66
C GLY A 99 22.86 3.92 -21.06
N THR A 100 23.71 2.99 -20.59
CA THR A 100 23.59 1.55 -20.88
C THR A 100 22.98 0.81 -19.71
N PHE A 101 22.13 -0.18 -19.97
CA PHE A 101 21.59 -1.02 -18.89
C PHE A 101 22.64 -2.04 -18.46
N SER A 102 23.04 -2.01 -17.19
CA SER A 102 24.08 -2.89 -16.65
C SER A 102 23.45 -3.98 -15.79
N CYS A 103 23.64 -5.24 -16.21
CA CYS A 103 23.08 -6.40 -15.55
C CYS A 103 23.89 -7.67 -15.83
N ALA A 104 24.08 -8.52 -14.81
CA ALA A 104 24.79 -9.79 -14.94
C ALA A 104 24.10 -10.76 -15.92
N SER A 105 22.78 -10.65 -16.06
CA SER A 105 21.96 -11.44 -16.99
C SER A 105 22.03 -10.94 -18.44
N GLY A 106 22.87 -9.94 -18.71
CA GLY A 106 23.06 -9.35 -20.04
C GLY A 106 22.05 -8.24 -20.36
N ALA A 107 22.09 -7.80 -21.62
CA ALA A 107 21.20 -6.76 -22.14
C ALA A 107 19.72 -7.17 -22.08
N ILE A 108 18.84 -6.18 -22.10
CA ILE A 108 17.39 -6.42 -22.12
C ILE A 108 17.02 -7.12 -23.44
N PRO A 109 16.18 -8.17 -23.42
CA PRO A 109 15.78 -8.89 -24.63
C PRO A 109 15.15 -7.97 -25.68
N THR A 110 15.53 -8.13 -26.95
CA THR A 110 15.11 -7.22 -28.04
C THR A 110 14.08 -7.81 -29.01
N SER A 111 13.98 -9.13 -29.08
CA SER A 111 13.13 -9.83 -30.05
C SER A 111 11.73 -10.14 -29.52
N THR A 112 11.64 -10.56 -28.25
CA THR A 112 10.39 -11.02 -27.64
C THR A 112 10.23 -10.49 -26.22
N ALA A 113 8.99 -10.09 -25.88
CA ALA A 113 8.63 -9.75 -24.51
C ALA A 113 8.89 -10.95 -23.59
N THR A 114 9.86 -10.79 -22.71
CA THR A 114 10.37 -11.86 -21.86
C THR A 114 9.96 -11.63 -20.42
N ARG A 115 9.54 -12.68 -19.72
CA ARG A 115 9.12 -12.59 -18.32
C ARG A 115 10.32 -12.25 -17.43
N MET A 116 10.12 -11.28 -16.54
CA MET A 116 11.10 -10.92 -15.52
C MET A 116 10.95 -11.87 -14.32
N ALA A 117 11.80 -12.89 -14.28
CA ALA A 117 11.80 -13.94 -13.27
C ALA A 117 13.22 -14.52 -13.13
N SER A 118 13.53 -15.15 -11.99
CA SER A 118 14.85 -15.77 -11.79
C SER A 118 15.10 -16.96 -12.73
N SER A 119 14.04 -17.60 -13.25
CA SER A 119 14.09 -18.70 -14.23
C SER A 119 14.05 -18.26 -15.70
N SER A 120 13.88 -16.96 -15.96
CA SER A 120 13.82 -16.40 -17.31
C SER A 120 14.78 -15.21 -17.41
N TYR A 121 14.31 -13.99 -17.68
CA TYR A 121 15.19 -12.83 -17.60
C TYR A 121 15.40 -12.39 -16.15
N ASN A 122 16.56 -12.78 -15.60
CA ASN A 122 16.90 -12.53 -14.20
C ASN A 122 17.38 -11.09 -13.96
N ILE A 123 16.44 -10.14 -13.93
CA ILE A 123 16.69 -8.72 -13.65
C ILE A 123 16.86 -8.38 -12.15
N GLY A 124 16.47 -9.28 -11.25
CA GLY A 124 16.39 -9.06 -9.80
C GLY A 124 17.70 -8.54 -9.18
N PRO A 125 18.85 -9.24 -9.36
CA PRO A 125 20.14 -8.80 -8.85
C PRO A 125 20.62 -7.44 -9.41
N CYS A 126 20.05 -6.99 -10.52
CA CYS A 126 20.46 -5.76 -11.21
C CYS A 126 19.68 -4.53 -10.72
N LEU A 127 18.52 -4.74 -10.10
CA LEU A 127 17.66 -3.69 -9.57
C LEU A 127 17.62 -3.67 -8.03
N VAL A 128 17.75 -4.83 -7.40
CA VAL A 128 17.67 -4.98 -5.94
C VAL A 128 19.04 -5.34 -5.39
N PRO A 129 19.50 -4.68 -4.29
CA PRO A 129 18.80 -3.68 -3.48
C PRO A 129 19.03 -2.22 -3.90
N THR A 130 19.86 -1.97 -4.92
CA THR A 130 20.37 -0.62 -5.23
C THR A 130 19.30 0.37 -5.67
N TYR A 131 18.35 -0.05 -6.51
CA TYR A 131 17.32 0.81 -7.11
C TYR A 131 15.92 0.55 -6.57
N LEU A 132 15.70 -0.65 -6.03
CA LEU A 132 14.46 -1.07 -5.40
C LEU A 132 14.75 -1.94 -4.16
N PRO A 133 13.95 -1.82 -3.08
CA PRO A 133 14.10 -2.70 -1.93
C PRO A 133 13.63 -4.15 -2.22
N SER A 134 12.70 -4.32 -3.15
CA SER A 134 12.17 -5.61 -3.62
C SER A 134 11.54 -5.44 -4.99
N LEU A 135 11.49 -6.50 -5.82
CA LEU A 135 10.73 -6.43 -7.06
C LEU A 135 9.22 -6.54 -6.78
N PRO A 136 8.41 -5.60 -7.28
CA PRO A 136 6.97 -5.77 -7.26
C PRO A 136 6.55 -6.88 -8.22
N TYR A 137 5.43 -7.54 -7.91
CA TYR A 137 4.91 -8.66 -8.70
C TYR A 137 3.40 -8.54 -8.92
N ASP A 138 2.90 -9.23 -9.93
CA ASP A 138 1.49 -9.20 -10.33
C ASP A 138 0.58 -9.85 -9.27
N PRO A 139 -0.47 -9.16 -8.80
CA PRO A 139 -1.29 -9.63 -7.69
C PRO A 139 -2.28 -10.75 -8.04
N SER A 140 -2.52 -11.03 -9.33
CA SER A 140 -3.47 -12.08 -9.74
C SER A 140 -2.80 -13.31 -10.33
N THR A 141 -1.52 -13.21 -10.69
CA THR A 141 -0.80 -14.28 -11.35
C THR A 141 -0.35 -15.31 -10.30
N SER A 142 -0.83 -16.55 -10.40
CA SER A 142 -0.55 -17.60 -9.41
C SER A 142 0.93 -17.95 -9.25
N THR A 143 1.73 -17.77 -10.29
CA THR A 143 3.18 -18.01 -10.27
C THR A 143 3.97 -16.79 -9.78
N ALA A 144 3.35 -15.61 -9.73
CA ALA A 144 4.04 -14.38 -9.38
C ALA A 144 4.30 -14.30 -7.87
N LYS A 145 5.55 -14.04 -7.51
CA LYS A 145 6.04 -14.00 -6.13
C LYS A 145 7.36 -13.26 -6.04
N TRP A 146 7.65 -12.77 -4.84
CA TRP A 146 8.98 -12.30 -4.46
C TRP A 146 9.41 -13.01 -3.18
N VAL A 147 10.50 -13.78 -3.24
CA VAL A 147 11.13 -14.39 -2.05
C VAL A 147 12.54 -13.85 -1.88
N SER A 148 13.33 -13.85 -2.96
CA SER A 148 14.67 -13.27 -3.00
C SER A 148 15.06 -12.93 -4.45
N VAL A 149 16.23 -12.32 -4.64
CA VAL A 149 16.84 -12.12 -5.97
C VAL A 149 17.14 -13.42 -6.73
N THR A 150 17.14 -14.57 -6.06
CA THR A 150 17.35 -15.90 -6.69
C THR A 150 16.05 -16.69 -6.85
N ASN A 151 14.97 -16.30 -6.18
CA ASN A 151 13.68 -16.97 -6.24
C ASN A 151 12.56 -15.93 -6.31
N TYR A 152 12.21 -15.54 -7.52
CA TYR A 152 11.12 -14.62 -7.76
C TYR A 152 10.56 -14.80 -9.18
N ASP A 153 9.32 -14.35 -9.34
CA ASP A 153 8.67 -14.19 -10.62
C ASP A 153 7.75 -12.97 -10.52
N THR A 154 8.00 -11.94 -11.32
CA THR A 154 7.22 -10.70 -11.21
C THR A 154 5.84 -10.81 -11.87
N GLY A 155 5.61 -11.77 -12.75
CA GLY A 155 4.39 -11.76 -13.57
C GLY A 155 4.44 -10.80 -14.77
N TYR A 156 5.43 -9.91 -14.83
CA TYR A 156 5.56 -8.85 -15.83
C TYR A 156 6.58 -9.22 -16.90
N THR A 157 6.43 -8.61 -18.08
CA THR A 157 7.33 -8.80 -19.20
C THR A 157 8.10 -7.54 -19.53
N ILE A 158 9.28 -7.72 -20.11
CA ILE A 158 10.17 -6.65 -20.55
C ILE A 158 10.67 -6.94 -21.97
N VAL A 159 10.79 -5.89 -22.77
CA VAL A 159 11.44 -5.91 -24.09
C VAL A 159 12.09 -4.57 -24.35
N GLN A 160 13.19 -4.57 -25.08
CA GLN A 160 13.83 -3.36 -25.59
C GLN A 160 13.66 -3.27 -27.11
N SER A 161 13.27 -2.11 -27.61
CA SER A 161 13.25 -1.87 -29.06
C SER A 161 14.67 -1.86 -29.62
N ALA A 162 14.96 -2.75 -30.58
CA ALA A 162 16.26 -2.81 -31.24
C ALA A 162 16.63 -1.53 -32.02
N THR A 163 15.64 -0.75 -32.44
CA THR A 163 15.83 0.46 -33.24
C THR A 163 15.91 1.73 -32.39
N THR A 164 15.06 1.85 -31.38
CA THR A 164 14.96 3.08 -30.55
C THR A 164 15.66 2.96 -29.21
N SER A 165 16.15 1.78 -28.83
CA SER A 165 16.71 1.47 -27.51
C SER A 165 15.79 1.77 -26.32
N ARG A 166 14.50 2.04 -26.58
CA ARG A 166 13.47 2.25 -25.56
C ARG A 166 13.08 0.93 -24.93
N VAL A 167 12.93 0.94 -23.61
CA VAL A 167 12.53 -0.22 -22.82
C VAL A 167 11.03 -0.16 -22.62
N THR A 168 10.36 -1.26 -22.90
CA THR A 168 8.92 -1.45 -22.67
C THR A 168 8.72 -2.51 -21.62
N VAL A 169 7.95 -2.20 -20.59
CA VAL A 169 7.47 -3.15 -19.58
C VAL A 169 5.97 -3.29 -19.69
N SER A 170 5.45 -4.52 -19.57
CA SER A 170 4.03 -4.79 -19.78
C SER A 170 3.47 -5.76 -18.73
N ALA A 171 2.19 -5.59 -18.43
CA ALA A 171 1.43 -6.50 -17.57
C ALA A 171 0.49 -7.37 -18.42
N PRO A 172 0.89 -8.61 -18.76
CA PRO A 172 0.09 -9.49 -19.63
C PRO A 172 -1.21 -9.96 -18.97
N ALA A 173 -1.28 -9.98 -17.64
CA ALA A 173 -2.46 -10.36 -16.87
C ALA A 173 -3.38 -9.17 -16.55
N ALA A 174 -3.32 -8.10 -17.34
CA ALA A 174 -4.23 -6.97 -17.17
C ALA A 174 -5.69 -7.40 -17.37
N GLU A 175 -6.56 -6.93 -16.49
CA GLU A 175 -7.96 -7.36 -16.44
C GLU A 175 -8.87 -6.37 -17.17
N LEU A 176 -10.12 -6.77 -17.44
CA LEU A 176 -11.13 -5.96 -18.13
C LEU A 176 -10.75 -5.56 -19.57
N GLY A 177 -9.86 -6.32 -20.22
CA GLY A 177 -9.39 -6.03 -21.58
C GLY A 177 -8.46 -4.82 -21.68
N GLU A 178 -8.00 -4.28 -20.55
CA GLU A 178 -7.02 -3.18 -20.55
C GLU A 178 -5.65 -3.66 -21.02
N THR A 179 -4.94 -2.80 -21.75
CA THR A 179 -3.50 -2.98 -22.02
C THR A 179 -2.72 -2.03 -21.12
N ILE A 180 -1.90 -2.60 -20.23
CA ILE A 180 -1.07 -1.81 -19.30
C ILE A 180 0.39 -2.01 -19.69
N THR A 181 0.97 -0.97 -20.29
CA THR A 181 2.36 -0.96 -20.75
C THR A 181 2.98 0.41 -20.52
N TYR A 182 4.27 0.45 -20.25
CA TYR A 182 5.06 1.67 -20.14
C TYR A 182 6.32 1.54 -20.98
N THR A 183 6.65 2.61 -21.71
CA THR A 183 7.84 2.68 -22.55
C THR A 183 8.66 3.91 -22.18
N ARG A 184 9.98 3.74 -21.99
CA ARG A 184 10.93 4.83 -21.75
C ARG A 184 12.19 4.66 -22.58
#